data_AF-A0A2P5DJA8-F1
#
_entry.id   AF-A0A2P5DJA8-F1
#
_cell.length_a   1.000
_cell.length_b   1.000
_cell.length_c   1.000
_cell.angle_alpha   90.00
_cell.angle_beta   90.00
_cell.angle_gamma   90.00
#
_symmetry.space_group_name_H-M   'P 1'
#
loop_
_entity.id
_entity.type
_entity.pdbx_description
1 polymer ?
#
loop_
_entity_poly.entity_id
_entity_poly.type
_entity_poly.pdbx_seq_one_letter_code
_entity_poly.pdbx_strand_id
1 'polypeptide(L)'
;MEAHVADFGLAKFLQDDGASEWISSIVGTVGYIAPGRKPVGEYDDGVNIVGWVKKITPEQSQRSDYTKVVQIVVDPRLMGYSLIDVIRLFRVAMLCVEDDSSARPTMREIVHLLTDQSLSAQKLNV
;
A
#
# COMPACT_ATOMS: atom_id res chain seq x y z
N MET A 1 14.53 1.54 18.83
CA MET A 1 14.29 2.75 18.02
C MET A 1 12.80 3.00 18.03
N GLU A 2 12.39 4.25 18.23
CA GLU A 2 11.00 4.69 18.16
C GLU A 2 10.84 5.58 16.92
N ALA A 3 9.76 5.37 16.16
CA ALA A 3 9.49 6.12 14.94
C ALA A 3 8.58 7.31 15.22
N HIS A 4 8.87 8.45 14.59
CA HIS A 4 8.06 9.68 14.70
C HIS A 4 7.63 10.15 13.32
N VAL A 5 6.38 10.61 13.19
CA VAL A 5 5.85 11.21 11.97
C VAL A 5 6.07 12.73 12.04
N ALA A 6 6.61 13.31 10.96
CA ALA A 6 6.87 14.75 10.83
C ALA A 6 6.26 15.31 9.53
N ASP A 7 6.43 16.61 9.29
CA ASP A 7 6.03 17.32 8.07
C ASP A 7 4.50 17.41 7.81
N PHE A 8 3.77 17.96 8.77
CA PHE A 8 2.33 18.24 8.65
C PHE A 8 2.00 19.48 7.80
N GLY A 9 2.95 20.04 7.05
CA GLY A 9 2.76 21.28 6.26
C GLY A 9 1.69 21.17 5.16
N LEU A 10 1.33 19.94 4.77
CA LEU A 10 0.26 19.63 3.82
C LEU A 10 -0.93 18.90 4.46
N ALA A 11 -0.93 18.71 5.79
CA ALA A 11 -2.02 18.03 6.48
C ALA A 11 -3.31 18.86 6.42
N LYS A 12 -4.44 18.21 6.10
CA LYS A 12 -5.76 18.84 6.04
C LYS A 12 -6.64 18.34 7.18
N PHE A 13 -7.25 19.27 7.91
CA PHE A 13 -8.31 18.95 8.87
C PHE A 13 -9.63 18.74 8.12
N LEU A 14 -10.31 17.64 8.41
CA LEU A 14 -11.65 17.37 7.91
C LEU A 14 -12.65 17.72 9.01
N GLN A 15 -13.64 18.55 8.73
CA GLN A 15 -14.77 18.78 9.62
C GLN A 15 -15.86 17.72 9.33
N ASP A 16 -16.43 17.14 10.38
CA ASP A 16 -17.42 16.05 10.32
C ASP A 16 -18.84 16.58 10.03
N ASP A 17 -18.94 17.52 9.09
CA ASP A 17 -20.17 18.29 8.88
C ASP A 17 -21.09 17.65 7.82
N GLY A 18 -20.87 16.37 7.48
CA GLY A 18 -21.70 15.61 6.54
C GLY A 18 -21.68 16.08 5.09
N ALA A 19 -20.96 17.17 4.78
CA ALA A 19 -20.72 17.63 3.42
C ALA A 19 -19.48 16.95 2.84
N SER A 20 -19.60 16.31 1.68
CA SER A 20 -18.46 15.85 0.91
C SER A 20 -17.62 17.06 0.49
N GLU A 21 -16.55 17.34 1.23
CA GLU A 21 -15.62 18.40 0.87
C GLU A 21 -14.91 18.02 -0.44
N TRP A 22 -15.33 18.66 -1.53
CA TRP A 22 -14.64 18.56 -2.82
C TRP A 22 -13.24 19.17 -2.70
N ILE A 23 -12.21 18.32 -2.72
CA ILE A 23 -10.81 18.76 -2.78
C ILE A 23 -10.56 19.37 -4.16
N SER A 24 -10.39 20.69 -4.21
CA SER A 24 -10.26 21.50 -5.43
C SER A 24 -8.84 21.55 -6.02
N SER A 25 -7.81 21.21 -5.24
CA SER A 25 -6.43 21.15 -5.70
C SER A 25 -5.73 19.89 -5.20
N ILE A 26 -4.96 19.25 -6.08
CA ILE A 26 -4.15 18.06 -5.75
C ILE A 26 -2.75 18.57 -5.46
N VAL A 27 -2.32 18.44 -4.20
CA VAL A 27 -0.96 18.77 -3.77
C VAL A 27 -0.40 17.55 -3.04
N GLY A 28 0.83 17.14 -3.38
CA GLY A 28 1.49 16.00 -2.75
C GLY A 28 2.77 15.62 -3.47
N THR A 29 3.50 14.67 -2.89
CA THR A 29 4.75 14.17 -3.47
C THR A 29 4.45 13.19 -4.60
N VAL A 30 5.02 13.41 -5.78
CA VAL A 30 4.88 12.52 -6.94
C VAL A 30 5.25 11.08 -6.57
N GLY A 31 4.40 10.12 -6.93
CA GLY A 31 4.56 8.70 -6.58
C GLY A 31 3.95 8.29 -5.23
N TYR A 32 3.59 9.25 -4.36
CA TYR A 32 2.97 9.00 -3.04
C TYR A 32 1.54 9.57 -2.95
N ILE A 33 1.07 10.26 -4.00
CA ILE A 33 -0.32 10.68 -4.11
C ILE A 33 -1.19 9.42 -4.18
N ALA A 34 -2.20 9.33 -3.30
CA ALA A 34 -3.08 8.18 -3.23
C ALA A 34 -3.65 7.86 -4.63
N PRO A 35 -3.61 6.60 -5.11
CA PRO A 35 -3.84 6.23 -6.52
C PRO A 35 -5.20 6.62 -7.12
N GLY A 36 -6.11 7.21 -6.34
CA GLY A 36 -7.41 7.66 -6.82
C GLY A 36 -7.36 8.86 -7.78
N ARG A 37 -6.20 9.52 -7.98
CA ARG A 37 -6.03 10.60 -8.96
C ARG A 37 -4.65 10.53 -9.61
N LYS A 38 -4.57 10.81 -10.93
CA LYS A 38 -3.31 10.80 -11.67
C LYS A 38 -2.38 11.93 -11.16
N PRO A 39 -1.09 11.66 -10.93
CA PRO A 39 -0.12 12.72 -10.61
C PRO A 39 -0.03 13.70 -11.79
N VAL A 40 0.14 14.98 -11.49
CA VAL A 40 0.32 16.04 -12.49
C VAL A 40 1.78 16.01 -12.96
N GLY A 41 2.04 15.42 -14.12
CA GLY A 41 3.36 15.41 -14.77
C GLY A 41 3.48 14.36 -15.88
N GLU A 42 4.19 14.70 -16.96
CA GLU A 42 4.52 13.77 -18.06
C GLU A 42 5.83 13.05 -17.71
N TYR A 43 5.75 11.76 -17.43
CA TYR A 43 6.92 10.89 -17.31
C TYR A 43 6.94 9.94 -18.49
N ASP A 44 8.05 9.92 -19.23
CA ASP A 44 8.29 9.01 -20.35
C ASP A 44 8.18 7.56 -19.85
N ASP A 45 7.18 6.84 -20.35
CA ASP A 45 6.75 5.49 -20.00
C ASP A 45 6.37 5.17 -18.52
N GLY A 46 6.11 6.19 -17.70
CA GLY A 46 5.10 6.25 -16.62
C GLY A 46 4.94 5.16 -15.52
N VAL A 47 5.82 4.18 -15.34
CA VAL A 47 5.62 3.12 -14.32
C VAL A 47 6.14 3.55 -12.95
N ASN A 48 5.24 3.94 -12.03
CA ASN A 48 5.59 4.10 -10.61
C ASN A 48 5.92 2.73 -9.96
N ILE A 49 6.58 2.73 -8.78
CA ILE A 49 7.00 1.49 -8.08
C ILE A 49 5.84 0.51 -7.88
N VAL A 50 4.64 1.00 -7.57
CA VAL A 50 3.44 0.18 -7.38
C VAL A 50 3.04 -0.49 -8.70
N GLY A 51 3.03 0.26 -9.80
CA GLY A 51 2.73 -0.26 -11.13
C GLY A 51 3.74 -1.30 -11.58
N TRP A 52 5.02 -1.11 -11.25
CA TRP A 52 6.07 -2.10 -11.54
C TRP A 52 5.84 -3.39 -10.75
N VAL A 53 5.55 -3.29 -9.45
CA VAL A 53 5.24 -4.44 -8.59
C VAL A 53 3.97 -5.16 -9.05
N LYS A 54 2.90 -4.42 -9.41
CA LYS A 54 1.65 -5.00 -9.95
C LYS A 54 1.93 -5.77 -11.25
N LYS A 55 2.76 -5.25 -12.16
CA LYS A 55 3.10 -5.93 -13.42
C LYS A 55 3.79 -7.28 -13.22
N ILE A 56 4.61 -7.43 -12.18
CA ILE A 56 5.30 -8.69 -11.88
C ILE A 56 4.51 -9.60 -10.93
N THR A 57 3.41 -9.10 -10.34
CA THR A 57 2.55 -9.85 -9.42
C THR A 57 1.31 -10.36 -10.17
N PRO A 58 1.20 -11.67 -10.47
CA PRO A 58 0.02 -12.19 -11.14
C PRO A 58 -1.23 -12.07 -10.23
N GLU A 59 -2.32 -11.52 -10.77
CA GLU A 59 -3.59 -11.26 -10.07
C GLU A 59 -4.26 -12.52 -9.48
N GLN A 60 -3.86 -13.71 -9.90
CA GLN A 60 -4.63 -14.93 -9.65
C GLN A 60 -3.77 -16.13 -9.26
N SER A 61 -2.89 -15.99 -8.28
CA SER A 61 -2.00 -17.08 -7.94
C SER A 61 -2.04 -17.53 -6.49
N GLN A 62 -2.11 -18.85 -6.35
CA GLN A 62 -1.98 -19.60 -5.11
C GLN A 62 -0.69 -19.22 -4.35
N ARG A 63 -0.64 -19.55 -3.06
CA ARG A 63 0.46 -19.25 -2.12
C ARG A 63 1.89 -19.50 -2.65
N SER A 64 2.06 -20.42 -3.60
CA SER A 64 3.34 -20.76 -4.25
C SER A 64 3.94 -19.61 -5.08
N ASP A 65 3.12 -18.72 -5.63
CA ASP A 65 3.58 -17.73 -6.61
C ASP A 65 4.10 -16.44 -5.98
N TYR A 66 3.52 -16.03 -4.86
CA TYR A 66 4.01 -14.89 -4.06
C TYR A 66 5.45 -15.07 -3.59
N THR A 67 5.89 -16.30 -3.34
CA THR A 67 7.27 -16.58 -2.97
C THR A 67 8.25 -16.12 -4.04
N LYS A 68 7.95 -16.35 -5.32
CA LYS A 68 8.83 -15.96 -6.44
C LYS A 68 8.84 -14.44 -6.62
N VAL A 69 7.66 -13.81 -6.55
CA VAL A 69 7.52 -12.36 -6.62
C VAL A 69 8.31 -11.67 -5.51
N VAL A 70 8.14 -12.14 -4.27
CA VAL A 70 8.82 -11.57 -3.10
C VAL A 70 10.34 -11.66 -3.22
N GLN A 71 10.89 -12.75 -3.76
CA GLN A 71 12.34 -12.88 -3.99
C GLN A 71 12.89 -11.85 -4.99
N ILE A 72 12.05 -11.31 -5.89
CA ILE A 72 12.43 -10.25 -6.84
C ILE A 72 12.32 -8.86 -6.20
N VAL A 73 11.32 -8.66 -5.33
CA VAL A 73 10.98 -7.34 -4.76
C VAL A 73 11.80 -7.01 -3.50
N VAL A 74 12.19 -8.02 -2.72
CA VAL A 74 12.91 -7.82 -1.44
C VAL A 74 14.32 -7.29 -1.68
N ASP A 75 14.75 -6.30 -0.88
CA ASP A 75 16.11 -5.77 -0.93
C ASP A 75 17.13 -6.90 -0.64
N PRO A 76 18.07 -7.19 -1.57
CA PRO A 76 19.08 -8.23 -1.39
C PRO A 76 20.00 -8.03 -0.17
N ARG A 77 20.06 -6.82 0.37
CA ARG A 77 20.89 -6.49 1.55
C ARG A 77 20.22 -6.86 2.87
N LEU A 78 18.93 -7.21 2.86
CA LEU A 78 18.22 -7.67 4.06
C LEU A 78 18.70 -9.08 4.45
N MET A 79 19.25 -9.22 5.65
CA MET A 79 19.68 -10.50 6.20
C MET A 79 18.78 -10.93 7.37
N GLY A 80 18.55 -12.24 7.52
CA GLY A 80 17.87 -12.81 8.69
C GLY A 80 16.35 -12.62 8.73
N TYR A 81 15.70 -12.37 7.59
CA TYR A 81 14.24 -12.23 7.55
C TYR A 81 13.52 -13.58 7.40
N SER A 82 12.29 -13.65 7.92
CA SER A 82 11.36 -14.76 7.71
C SER A 82 10.58 -14.53 6.42
N LEU A 83 10.72 -15.45 5.46
CA LEU A 83 10.01 -15.36 4.17
C LEU A 83 8.48 -15.31 4.37
N ILE A 84 7.96 -15.98 5.40
CA ILE A 84 6.53 -15.97 5.72
C ILE A 84 6.07 -14.57 6.13
N ASP A 85 6.85 -13.88 6.96
CA ASP A 85 6.49 -12.56 7.45
C ASP A 85 6.65 -11.51 6.36
N VAL A 86 7.63 -11.66 5.46
CA VAL A 86 7.74 -10.81 4.28
C VAL A 86 6.58 -11.02 3.31
N ILE A 87 6.16 -12.27 3.05
CA ILE A 87 4.98 -12.54 2.23
C ILE A 87 3.72 -11.93 2.85
N ARG A 88 3.58 -11.98 4.18
CA ARG A 88 2.48 -11.34 4.90
C ARG A 88 2.51 -9.83 4.71
N LEU A 89 3.65 -9.20 4.96
CA LEU A 89 3.84 -7.76 4.79
C LEU A 89 3.56 -7.32 3.35
N PHE A 90 4.04 -8.10 2.37
CA PHE A 90 3.80 -7.85 0.95
C PHE A 90 2.31 -7.86 0.62
N ARG A 91 1.54 -8.82 1.13
CA ARG A 91 0.08 -8.86 0.92
C ARG A 91 -0.63 -7.65 1.51
N VAL A 92 -0.24 -7.24 2.73
CA VAL A 92 -0.79 -6.03 3.35
C VAL A 92 -0.47 -4.80 2.49
N ALA A 93 0.77 -4.70 1.98
CA ALA A 93 1.16 -3.61 1.09
C ALA A 93 0.34 -3.59 -0.20
N MET A 94 0.06 -4.75 -0.80
CA MET A 94 -0.79 -4.85 -2.00
C MET A 94 -2.23 -4.38 -1.74
N LEU A 95 -2.81 -4.71 -0.59
CA LEU A 95 -4.13 -4.21 -0.19
C LEU A 95 -4.15 -2.67 -0.02
N CYS A 96 -3.07 -2.07 0.49
CA CYS A 96 -2.96 -0.62 0.67
C CYS A 96 -2.94 0.16 -0.65
N VAL A 97 -2.48 -0.48 -1.73
CA VAL A 97 -2.25 0.16 -3.04
C VAL A 97 -3.27 -0.26 -4.09
N GLU A 98 -4.42 -0.77 -3.65
CA GLU A 98 -5.56 -1.03 -4.51
C GLU A 98 -5.99 0.22 -5.26
N ASP A 99 -6.42 0.06 -6.51
CA ASP A 99 -6.78 1.22 -7.35
C ASP A 99 -8.08 1.85 -6.85
N ASP A 100 -9.05 1.01 -6.48
CA ASP A 100 -10.25 1.46 -5.78
C ASP A 100 -9.94 1.85 -4.33
N SER A 101 -10.25 3.10 -3.98
CA SER A 101 -10.07 3.60 -2.62
C SER A 101 -10.95 2.92 -1.58
N SER A 102 -12.12 2.38 -1.98
CA SER A 102 -13.05 1.74 -1.03
C SER A 102 -12.60 0.33 -0.64
N ALA A 103 -11.83 -0.34 -1.51
CA ALA A 103 -11.20 -1.62 -1.23
C ALA A 103 -9.98 -1.51 -0.29
N ARG A 104 -9.40 -0.31 -0.14
CA ARG A 104 -8.23 -0.10 0.73
C ARG A 104 -8.63 -0.23 2.20
N PRO A 105 -7.86 -0.96 3.01
CA PRO A 105 -8.10 -1.05 4.45
C PRO A 105 -7.85 0.30 5.13
N THR A 106 -8.56 0.51 6.23
CA THR A 106 -8.32 1.66 7.12
C THR A 106 -6.99 1.52 7.84
N MET A 107 -6.37 2.64 8.24
CA MET A 107 -5.13 2.61 9.03
C MET A 107 -5.27 1.80 10.33
N ARG A 108 -6.46 1.74 10.93
CA ARG A 108 -6.73 0.89 12.10
C ARG A 108 -6.62 -0.59 11.74
N GLU A 109 -7.26 -1.02 10.66
CA GLU A 109 -7.15 -2.40 10.17
C GLU A 109 -5.70 -2.75 9.78
N ILE A 110 -4.97 -1.82 9.17
CA ILE A 110 -3.55 -2.01 8.84
C ILE A 110 -2.71 -2.24 10.09
N VAL A 111 -2.89 -1.43 11.14
CA VAL A 111 -2.18 -1.65 12.41
C VAL A 111 -2.48 -3.06 12.93
N HIS A 112 -3.75 -3.47 12.96
CA HIS A 112 -4.11 -4.84 13.37
C HIS A 112 -3.45 -5.91 12.50
N LEU A 113 -3.46 -5.77 11.16
CA LEU A 113 -2.84 -6.74 10.25
C LEU A 113 -1.32 -6.83 10.43
N LEU A 114 -0.66 -5.75 10.85
CA LEU A 114 0.77 -5.72 11.11
C LEU A 114 1.12 -6.23 12.51
N THR A 115 0.23 -6.10 13.49
CA THR A 115 0.48 -6.52 14.88
C THR A 115 -0.01 -7.94 15.19
N ASP A 116 -1.11 -8.39 14.59
CA ASP A 116 -1.70 -9.71 14.83
C ASP A 116 -1.22 -10.76 13.82
N GLN A 117 -0.45 -11.74 14.31
CA GLN A 117 0.05 -12.86 13.50
C GLN A 117 -1.05 -13.87 13.06
N SER A 118 -2.30 -13.70 13.49
CA SER A 118 -3.38 -14.70 13.44
C SER A 118 -4.57 -14.37 12.53
N LEU A 119 -4.77 -13.12 12.10
CA LEU A 119 -6.00 -12.70 11.38
C LEU A 119 -5.93 -12.81 9.85
N SER A 120 -4.79 -13.22 9.27
CA SER A 120 -4.63 -13.35 7.81
C SER A 120 -5.50 -14.46 7.16
N ALA A 121 -6.28 -15.20 7.94
CA ALA A 121 -7.14 -16.28 7.49
C ALA A 121 -8.63 -15.91 7.35
N GLN A 122 -9.08 -14.73 7.82
CA GLN A 122 -10.51 -14.41 7.85
C GLN A 122 -10.98 -13.43 6.77
N LYS A 123 -10.09 -12.63 6.14
CA LYS A 123 -10.50 -11.68 5.08
C LYS A 123 -10.37 -12.23 3.64
N LEU A 124 -10.05 -13.52 3.48
CA LEU A 124 -9.98 -14.21 2.18
C LEU A 124 -11.17 -15.14 1.92
N ASN A 125 -12.18 -15.15 2.80
CA ASN A 125 -13.33 -16.07 2.74
C ASN A 125 -14.69 -15.34 2.66
N VAL A 126 -14.73 -14.11 2.14
CA VAL A 126 -15.98 -13.43 1.78
C VAL A 126 -15.89 -12.96 0.34
#